data_AF-A0A0B4FDD6-F1
#
_entry.id   AF-A0A0B4FDD6-F1
#
_cell.length_a   1.000
_cell.length_b   1.000
_cell.length_c   1.000
_cell.angle_alpha   90.00
_cell.angle_beta   90.00
_cell.angle_gamma   90.00
#
_symmetry.space_group_name_H-M   'P 1'
#
loop_
_entity.id
_entity.type
_entity.pdbx_description
1 polymer ?
#
loop_
_entity_poly.entity_id
_entity_poly.type
_entity_poly.pdbx_seq_one_letter_code
_entity_poly.pdbx_strand_id
1 'polypeptide(L)'
;MTFMTLVFWYNSSQRHPKAVEMYITALFVYFEMMHIFDAISDSEQIEYSLHALGSDTILTTKPWNEIPLRQASVVSVPSYSTLQQELACQGSNGAVAASANKDIGFGQSATQEEIYVGNCPEACPAVLVTPNLGPDQVLVIAGARPILRIVVQRRAMSWSILEPPPKGG
;
A
#
# COMPACT_ATOMS: atom_id res chain seq x y z
N MET A 1 7.17 13.21 21.06
CA MET A 1 6.31 13.64 19.94
C MET A 1 7.12 13.40 18.68
N THR A 2 6.83 12.33 17.95
CA THR A 2 7.57 11.99 16.71
C THR A 2 6.93 12.81 15.59
N PHE A 3 7.71 13.66 14.94
CA PHE A 3 7.24 14.41 13.78
C PHE A 3 7.11 13.45 12.58
N MET A 4 5.88 13.08 12.24
CA MET A 4 5.56 12.34 11.01
C MET A 4 5.73 13.29 9.82
N THR A 5 6.92 13.33 9.24
CA THR A 5 7.28 14.27 8.17
C THR A 5 8.01 13.53 7.07
N LEU A 6 7.84 13.92 5.82
CA LEU A 6 8.59 13.32 4.70
C LEU A 6 10.08 13.73 4.67
N VAL A 7 10.56 14.50 5.66
CA VAL A 7 11.92 15.04 5.73
C VAL A 7 12.98 13.93 5.72
N PHE A 8 12.66 12.75 6.26
CA PHE A 8 13.60 11.63 6.24
C PHE A 8 13.88 11.10 4.82
N TRP A 9 13.00 11.34 3.83
CA TRP A 9 13.28 11.08 2.41
C TRP A 9 14.25 12.10 1.79
N TYR A 10 14.41 13.28 2.37
CA TYR A 10 15.33 14.31 1.86
C TYR A 10 16.70 14.30 2.56
N ASN A 11 16.94 13.37 3.48
CA ASN A 11 18.22 13.23 4.14
C ASN A 11 19.30 12.74 3.15
N SER A 12 20.53 13.26 3.22
CA SER A 12 21.65 12.82 2.40
C SER A 12 22.17 11.40 2.71
N SER A 13 21.86 10.86 3.89
CA SER A 13 22.34 9.56 4.37
C SER A 13 21.32 8.43 4.16
N GLN A 14 20.79 8.31 2.94
CA GLN A 14 19.83 7.25 2.62
C GLN A 14 20.49 5.88 2.56
N ARG A 15 19.90 4.90 3.24
CA ARG A 15 20.30 3.48 3.13
C ARG A 15 20.00 2.93 1.73
N HIS A 16 18.87 3.35 1.14
CA HIS A 16 18.41 2.95 -0.18
C HIS A 16 17.98 4.17 -1.01
N PRO A 17 18.93 4.94 -1.58
CA PRO A 17 18.63 6.20 -2.27
C PRO A 17 17.69 6.02 -3.47
N LYS A 18 17.77 4.88 -4.18
CA LYS A 18 16.86 4.58 -5.30
C LYS A 18 15.40 4.34 -4.88
N ALA A 19 15.17 3.76 -3.71
CA ALA A 19 13.81 3.59 -3.20
C ALA A 19 13.20 4.94 -2.83
N VAL A 20 14.01 5.81 -2.24
CA VAL A 20 13.62 7.18 -1.89
C VAL A 20 13.35 8.04 -3.11
N GLU A 21 14.19 7.95 -4.14
CA GLU A 21 13.93 8.57 -5.44
C GLU A 21 12.58 8.13 -6.01
N MET A 22 12.26 6.84 -5.89
CA MET A 22 10.96 6.30 -6.32
C MET A 22 9.80 6.87 -5.51
N TYR A 23 9.91 6.96 -4.18
CA TYR A 23 8.86 7.56 -3.32
C TYR A 23 8.58 9.01 -3.68
N ILE A 24 9.64 9.80 -3.86
CA ILE A 24 9.52 11.22 -4.25
C ILE A 24 8.94 11.33 -5.66
N THR A 25 9.33 10.44 -6.58
CA THR A 25 8.75 10.40 -7.94
C THR A 25 7.25 10.11 -7.89
N ALA A 26 6.82 9.09 -7.14
CA ALA A 26 5.40 8.77 -6.97
C ALA A 26 4.61 9.95 -6.40
N LEU A 27 5.18 10.66 -5.42
CA LEU A 27 4.55 11.83 -4.81
C LEU A 27 4.37 12.98 -5.80
N PHE A 28 5.41 13.31 -6.59
CA PHE A 28 5.30 14.37 -7.59
C PHE A 28 4.34 14.01 -8.71
N VAL A 29 4.39 12.78 -9.22
CA VAL A 29 3.46 12.30 -10.24
C VAL A 29 2.01 12.34 -9.71
N TYR A 30 1.78 11.95 -8.46
CA TYR A 30 0.46 12.05 -7.84
C TYR A 30 -0.08 13.48 -7.83
N PHE A 31 0.72 14.46 -7.38
CA PHE A 31 0.30 15.85 -7.38
C PHE A 31 0.10 16.43 -8.79
N GLU A 32 0.92 16.00 -9.75
CA GLU A 32 0.75 16.38 -11.16
C GLU A 32 -0.57 15.84 -11.73
N MET A 33 -0.92 14.59 -11.40
CA MET A 33 -2.13 13.91 -11.87
C MET A 33 -3.40 14.23 -11.07
N MET A 34 -3.29 15.02 -9.99
CA MET A 34 -4.42 15.31 -9.08
C MET A 34 -5.66 15.84 -9.82
N HIS A 35 -5.45 16.77 -10.76
CA HIS A 35 -6.54 17.32 -11.59
C HIS A 35 -7.24 16.27 -12.47
N ILE A 36 -6.52 15.23 -12.88
CA ILE A 36 -7.07 14.11 -13.65
C ILE A 36 -7.89 13.22 -12.72
N PHE A 37 -7.37 12.93 -11.52
CA PHE A 37 -8.08 12.14 -10.52
C PHE A 37 -9.38 12.81 -10.08
N ASP A 38 -9.37 14.12 -9.83
CA ASP A 38 -10.57 14.90 -9.51
C ASP A 38 -11.61 14.87 -10.64
N ALA A 39 -11.15 14.83 -11.90
CA ALA A 39 -12.02 14.83 -13.07
C ALA A 39 -12.55 13.43 -13.47
N ILE A 40 -11.98 12.36 -12.93
CA ILE A 40 -12.42 10.96 -13.11
C ILE A 40 -13.26 10.51 -11.91
N SER A 41 -12.92 11.01 -10.73
CA SER A 41 -13.52 10.63 -9.45
C SER A 41 -14.65 11.59 -9.10
N ASP A 42 -15.88 11.27 -9.52
CA ASP A 42 -17.05 12.04 -9.09
C ASP A 42 -17.34 11.88 -7.57
N SER A 43 -16.65 10.99 -6.83
CA SER A 43 -16.69 10.92 -5.35
C SER A 43 -15.88 9.77 -4.70
N GLU A 44 -14.82 9.20 -5.31
CA GLU A 44 -14.04 8.16 -4.61
C GLU A 44 -13.27 8.76 -3.44
N GLN A 45 -13.86 8.61 -2.24
CA GLN A 45 -13.27 8.98 -0.97
C GLN A 45 -12.24 7.94 -0.55
N ILE A 46 -11.07 8.40 -0.12
CA ILE A 46 -10.09 7.52 0.54
C ILE A 46 -10.58 7.27 1.97
N GLU A 47 -10.81 6.00 2.30
CA GLU A 47 -11.27 5.57 3.63
C GLU A 47 -10.15 4.89 4.39
N TYR A 48 -9.99 5.24 5.67
CA TYR A 48 -9.05 4.62 6.59
C TYR A 48 -9.84 4.01 7.74
N SER A 49 -9.88 2.68 7.81
CA SER A 49 -10.71 1.95 8.75
C SER A 49 -9.87 1.00 9.60
N LEU A 50 -9.88 1.25 10.91
CA LEU A 50 -9.24 0.39 11.90
C LEU A 50 -10.26 -0.62 12.41
N HIS A 51 -10.05 -1.89 12.09
CA HIS A 51 -10.88 -2.98 12.57
C HIS A 51 -10.20 -3.68 13.73
N ALA A 52 -10.95 -3.93 14.81
CA ALA A 52 -10.50 -4.72 15.95
C ALA A 52 -11.43 -5.91 16.12
N LEU A 53 -10.87 -7.09 16.40
CA LEU A 53 -11.66 -8.25 16.73
C LEU A 53 -12.18 -8.10 18.17
N GLY A 54 -13.44 -7.68 18.31
CA GLY A 54 -14.08 -7.59 19.62
C GLY A 54 -14.11 -8.95 20.33
N SER A 55 -14.09 -8.93 21.66
CA SER A 55 -14.11 -10.13 22.53
C SER A 55 -15.26 -11.09 22.22
N ASP A 56 -16.38 -10.56 21.71
CA ASP A 56 -17.59 -11.31 21.40
C ASP A 56 -17.66 -11.76 19.92
N THR A 57 -16.61 -11.48 19.14
CA THR A 57 -16.60 -11.80 17.70
C THR A 57 -16.26 -13.27 17.48
N ILE A 58 -17.27 -14.05 17.11
CA ILE A 58 -17.08 -15.44 16.71
C ILE A 58 -16.59 -15.46 15.25
N LEU A 59 -15.27 -15.61 15.05
CA LEU A 59 -14.65 -15.73 13.72
C LEU A 59 -15.18 -16.92 12.91
N THR A 60 -15.55 -17.99 13.60
CA THR A 60 -16.09 -19.20 13.00
C THR A 60 -16.93 -19.95 14.03
N THR A 61 -18.08 -20.47 13.60
CA THR A 61 -18.92 -21.35 14.43
C THR A 61 -18.38 -22.78 14.49
N LYS A 62 -17.35 -23.10 13.68
CA LYS A 62 -16.71 -24.41 13.59
C LYS A 62 -15.23 -24.36 13.98
N PRO A 63 -14.68 -25.42 14.59
CA PRO A 63 -13.24 -25.58 14.77
C PRO A 63 -12.44 -25.41 13.45
N TRP A 64 -11.24 -24.85 13.52
CA TRP A 64 -10.40 -24.55 12.35
C TRP A 64 -10.12 -25.77 11.45
N ASN A 65 -10.01 -26.96 12.04
CA ASN A 65 -9.79 -28.22 11.33
C ASN A 65 -11.02 -28.72 10.56
N GLU A 66 -12.20 -28.13 10.79
CA GLU A 66 -13.44 -28.45 10.07
C GLU A 66 -13.74 -27.45 8.94
N ILE A 67 -12.93 -26.40 8.81
CA ILE A 67 -13.10 -25.39 7.76
C ILE A 67 -12.44 -25.91 6.48
N PRO A 68 -13.19 -26.11 5.38
CA PRO A 68 -12.61 -26.57 4.12
C PRO A 68 -11.69 -25.49 3.54
N LEU A 69 -10.49 -25.91 3.12
CA LEU A 69 -9.56 -25.03 2.43
C LEU A 69 -10.17 -24.52 1.12
N ARG A 70 -9.83 -23.28 0.78
CA ARG A 70 -10.15 -22.66 -0.52
C ARG A 70 -8.95 -22.73 -1.46
N GLN A 71 -9.20 -22.53 -2.74
CA GLN A 71 -8.15 -22.51 -3.75
C GLN A 71 -7.16 -21.37 -3.47
N ALA A 72 -5.87 -21.69 -3.51
CA ALA A 72 -4.78 -20.73 -3.48
C ALA A 72 -3.94 -20.89 -4.75
N SER A 73 -3.59 -19.79 -5.39
CA SER A 73 -2.63 -19.77 -6.49
C SER A 73 -1.28 -19.29 -5.97
N VAL A 74 -0.22 -20.02 -6.31
CA VAL A 74 1.15 -19.62 -5.99
C VAL A 74 1.86 -19.36 -7.31
N VAL A 75 2.35 -18.13 -7.47
CA VAL A 75 3.05 -17.70 -8.68
C VAL A 75 4.50 -17.44 -8.33
N SER A 76 5.41 -18.24 -8.90
CA SER A 76 6.84 -17.97 -8.82
C SER A 76 7.20 -16.90 -9.83
N VAL A 77 7.72 -15.76 -9.34
CA VAL A 77 8.16 -14.65 -10.20
C VAL A 77 9.70 -14.59 -10.26
N PRO A 78 10.30 -14.33 -11.43
CA PRO A 78 11.76 -14.26 -11.58
C PRO A 78 12.37 -13.02 -10.90
N SER A 79 11.56 -11.99 -10.67
CA SER A 79 11.91 -10.75 -10.00
C SER A 79 10.70 -10.22 -9.24
N TYR A 80 10.93 -9.52 -8.14
CA TYR A 80 9.86 -8.84 -7.41
C TYR A 80 9.27 -7.72 -8.26
N SER A 81 7.94 -7.64 -8.29
CA SER A 81 7.19 -6.62 -9.02
C SER A 81 5.95 -6.23 -8.25
N THR A 82 5.57 -4.96 -8.29
CA THR A 82 4.32 -4.46 -7.74
C THR A 82 3.12 -4.67 -8.65
N LEU A 83 3.26 -5.39 -9.77
CA LEU A 83 2.18 -5.68 -10.72
C LEU A 83 0.89 -6.18 -10.03
N GLN A 84 1.03 -7.11 -9.09
CA GLN A 84 -0.12 -7.69 -8.38
C GLN A 84 -0.80 -6.72 -7.40
N GLN A 85 -0.21 -5.54 -7.18
CA GLN A 85 -0.77 -4.48 -6.36
C GLN A 85 -1.62 -3.50 -7.18
N GLU A 86 -1.62 -3.61 -8.50
CA GLU A 86 -2.38 -2.72 -9.38
C GLU A 86 -3.86 -3.08 -9.39
N LEU A 87 -4.72 -2.07 -9.51
CA LEU A 87 -6.18 -2.25 -9.49
C LEU A 87 -6.67 -3.30 -10.50
N ALA A 88 -6.05 -3.34 -11.69
CA ALA A 88 -6.39 -4.30 -12.74
C ALA A 88 -6.15 -5.78 -12.33
N CYS A 89 -5.30 -6.04 -11.33
CA CYS A 89 -4.99 -7.38 -10.83
C CYS A 89 -5.76 -7.74 -9.54
N GLN A 90 -6.37 -6.75 -8.87
CA GLN A 90 -7.10 -6.98 -7.61
C GLN A 90 -8.49 -7.59 -7.85
N GLY A 91 -9.16 -7.24 -8.97
CA GLY A 91 -10.55 -7.61 -9.20
C GLY A 91 -11.51 -6.83 -8.29
N SER A 92 -12.82 -7.08 -8.41
CA SER A 92 -13.86 -6.24 -7.79
C SER A 92 -13.91 -6.28 -6.25
N ASN A 93 -13.36 -7.31 -5.62
CA ASN A 93 -13.28 -7.47 -4.16
C ASN A 93 -11.85 -7.86 -3.72
N GLY A 94 -10.85 -7.44 -4.49
CA GLY A 94 -9.46 -7.71 -4.16
C GLY A 94 -8.96 -6.89 -2.99
N ALA A 95 -7.93 -7.39 -2.33
CA ALA A 95 -7.17 -6.64 -1.36
C ALA A 95 -5.69 -6.98 -1.52
N VAL A 96 -4.84 -5.98 -1.27
CA VAL A 96 -3.39 -6.17 -1.22
C VAL A 96 -2.98 -6.21 0.24
N ALA A 97 -2.37 -7.32 0.66
CA ALA A 97 -1.81 -7.44 2.00
C ALA A 97 -0.42 -6.80 2.05
N ALA A 98 -0.24 -5.83 2.94
CA ALA A 98 1.06 -5.28 3.29
C ALA A 98 1.59 -5.97 4.56
N SER A 99 2.86 -6.39 4.52
CA SER A 99 3.59 -6.92 5.67
C SER A 99 4.05 -5.76 6.54
N ALA A 100 3.10 -5.18 7.27
CA ALA A 100 3.29 -3.96 8.04
C ALA A 100 3.96 -4.20 9.39
N ASN A 101 4.63 -3.17 9.91
CA ASN A 101 4.95 -3.08 11.33
C ASN A 101 3.67 -2.76 12.15
N LYS A 102 3.70 -3.05 13.46
CA LYS A 102 2.64 -2.59 14.38
C LYS A 102 2.53 -1.06 14.39
N ASP A 103 3.65 -0.38 14.20
CA ASP A 103 3.76 1.06 14.07
C ASP A 103 3.80 1.34 12.57
N ILE A 104 2.63 1.56 11.97
CA ILE A 104 2.52 1.71 10.52
C ILE A 104 3.37 2.89 10.03
N GLY A 105 3.88 2.77 8.82
CA GLY A 105 4.30 3.94 8.08
C GLY A 105 5.38 3.69 7.06
N PHE A 106 6.20 4.72 6.91
CA PHE A 106 7.22 4.79 5.89
C PHE A 106 8.59 5.01 6.53
N GLY A 107 9.62 4.54 5.84
CA GLY A 107 11.00 4.67 6.26
C GLY A 107 11.94 4.61 5.06
N GLN A 108 13.21 4.33 5.34
CA GLN A 108 14.30 4.39 4.36
C GLN A 108 14.90 3.01 4.04
N SER A 109 14.26 1.94 4.51
CA SER A 109 14.79 0.57 4.44
C SER A 109 14.37 -0.19 3.19
N ALA A 110 13.49 0.39 2.36
CA ALA A 110 12.88 -0.23 1.21
C ALA A 110 12.19 -1.58 1.52
N THR A 111 11.51 -1.67 2.67
CA THR A 111 10.69 -2.86 3.00
C THR A 111 9.46 -2.93 2.10
N GLN A 112 8.73 -4.06 2.12
CA GLN A 112 7.52 -4.22 1.32
C GLN A 112 6.45 -3.16 1.68
N GLU A 113 6.25 -2.91 2.98
CA GLU A 113 5.35 -1.86 3.48
C GLU A 113 5.77 -0.49 2.94
N GLU A 114 7.05 -0.13 3.10
CA GLU A 114 7.57 1.17 2.66
C GLU A 114 7.48 1.33 1.15
N ILE A 115 7.72 0.27 0.37
CA ILE A 115 7.53 0.25 -1.09
C ILE A 115 6.06 0.49 -1.44
N TYR A 116 5.13 -0.16 -0.75
CA TYR A 116 3.70 0.00 -1.02
C TYR A 116 3.22 1.40 -0.63
N VAL A 117 3.43 1.83 0.62
CA VAL A 117 2.99 3.14 1.12
C VAL A 117 3.66 4.28 0.35
N GLY A 118 4.95 4.16 0.04
CA GLY A 118 5.66 5.17 -0.75
C GLY A 118 5.22 5.23 -2.23
N ASN A 119 4.62 4.16 -2.75
CA ASN A 119 4.04 4.12 -4.09
C ASN A 119 2.54 4.51 -4.12
N CYS A 120 1.91 4.60 -2.95
CA CYS A 120 0.52 5.02 -2.78
C CYS A 120 0.49 6.28 -1.91
N PRO A 121 0.71 7.50 -2.47
CA PRO A 121 0.74 8.74 -1.68
C PRO A 121 -0.52 8.95 -0.83
N GLU A 122 -1.68 8.46 -1.29
CA GLU A 122 -2.95 8.46 -0.56
C GLU A 122 -2.93 7.59 0.70
N ALA A 123 -2.02 6.63 0.84
CA ALA A 123 -1.87 5.85 2.07
C ALA A 123 -1.01 6.58 3.12
N CYS A 124 -0.21 7.57 2.72
CA CYS A 124 0.69 8.29 3.63
C CYS A 124 -0.02 8.95 4.82
N PRO A 125 -1.21 9.58 4.69
CA PRO A 125 -1.90 10.19 5.83
C PRO A 125 -2.30 9.21 6.94
N ALA A 126 -2.34 7.90 6.66
CA ALA A 126 -2.67 6.88 7.66
C ALA A 126 -1.76 6.97 8.90
N VAL A 127 -0.48 7.33 8.72
CA VAL A 127 0.50 7.46 9.82
C VAL A 127 0.16 8.56 10.82
N LEU A 128 -0.69 9.50 10.43
CA LEU A 128 -1.11 10.63 11.27
C LEU A 128 -2.25 10.25 12.21
N VAL A 129 -3.06 9.27 11.83
CA VAL A 129 -4.34 8.94 12.48
C VAL A 129 -4.38 7.54 13.06
N THR A 130 -3.52 6.63 12.60
CA THR A 130 -3.51 5.24 13.06
C THR A 130 -2.66 5.10 14.32
N PRO A 131 -3.22 4.58 15.43
CA PRO A 131 -2.42 4.22 16.61
C PRO A 131 -1.59 2.97 16.35
N ASN A 132 -0.71 2.63 17.29
CA ASN A 132 0.01 1.35 17.23
C ASN A 132 -1.00 0.19 17.21
N LEU A 133 -0.86 -0.70 16.23
CA LEU A 133 -1.78 -1.81 16.02
C LEU A 133 -1.65 -2.85 17.15
N GLY A 134 -2.79 -3.22 17.72
CA GLY A 134 -2.93 -4.38 18.60
C GLY A 134 -2.83 -5.71 17.84
N PRO A 135 -2.61 -6.83 18.56
CA PRO A 135 -2.51 -8.17 17.95
C PRO A 135 -3.81 -8.64 17.27
N ASP A 136 -4.93 -8.01 17.60
CA ASP A 136 -6.29 -8.28 17.14
C ASP A 136 -6.80 -7.20 16.17
N GLN A 137 -5.92 -6.31 15.71
CA GLN A 137 -6.27 -5.16 14.90
C GLN A 137 -5.68 -5.22 13.50
N VAL A 138 -6.42 -4.66 12.54
CA VAL A 138 -5.99 -4.48 11.16
C VAL A 138 -6.43 -3.10 10.67
N LEU A 139 -5.53 -2.41 9.98
CA LEU A 139 -5.87 -1.19 9.24
C LEU A 139 -6.20 -1.55 7.80
N VAL A 140 -7.34 -1.07 7.31
CA VAL A 140 -7.75 -1.14 5.91
C VAL A 140 -7.74 0.28 5.34
N ILE A 141 -7.05 0.46 4.20
CA ILE A 141 -7.06 1.71 3.45
C ILE A 141 -7.74 1.42 2.10
N ALA A 142 -8.96 1.94 1.92
CA ALA A 142 -9.72 1.77 0.70
C ALA A 142 -9.56 2.99 -0.21
N GLY A 143 -9.43 2.75 -1.51
CA GLY A 143 -9.29 3.78 -2.54
C GLY A 143 -7.86 4.27 -2.79
N ALA A 144 -6.87 3.90 -1.96
CA ALA A 144 -5.49 4.33 -2.16
C ALA A 144 -4.87 3.68 -3.42
N ARG A 145 -4.36 4.52 -4.33
CA ARG A 145 -3.89 4.08 -5.65
C ARG A 145 -2.37 4.00 -5.75
N PRO A 146 -1.82 2.91 -6.33
CA PRO A 146 -0.41 2.90 -6.72
C PRO A 146 -0.19 3.82 -7.91
N ILE A 147 0.92 4.57 -7.88
CA ILE A 147 1.29 5.52 -8.94
C ILE A 147 2.27 4.91 -9.95
N LEU A 148 3.11 3.99 -9.49
CA LEU A 148 4.17 3.40 -10.28
C LEU A 148 4.05 1.87 -10.31
N ARG A 149 4.46 1.26 -11.43
CA ARG A 149 4.85 -0.15 -11.48
C ARG A 149 6.33 -0.23 -11.16
N ILE A 150 6.68 -0.94 -10.09
CA ILE A 150 8.06 -1.08 -9.62
C ILE A 150 8.53 -2.51 -9.89
N VAL A 151 9.73 -2.64 -10.44
CA VAL A 151 10.41 -3.92 -10.67
C VAL A 151 11.75 -3.89 -9.95
N VAL A 152 12.01 -4.91 -9.13
CA VAL A 152 13.25 -5.06 -8.39
C VAL A 152 13.99 -6.32 -8.84
N GLN A 153 15.19 -6.11 -9.39
CA GLN A 153 16.11 -7.16 -9.81
C GLN A 153 17.41 -7.07 -9.00
N ARG A 154 17.59 -7.97 -8.03
CA ARG A 154 18.71 -7.95 -7.07
C ARG A 154 18.78 -6.63 -6.30
N ARG A 155 19.69 -5.72 -6.69
CA ARG A 155 19.86 -4.37 -6.11
C ARG A 155 19.42 -3.26 -7.06
N ALA A 156 19.05 -3.60 -8.30
CA ALA A 156 18.54 -2.65 -9.27
C ALA A 156 17.02 -2.52 -9.07
N MET A 157 16.56 -1.28 -8.99
CA MET A 157 15.15 -0.91 -8.92
C MET A 157 14.86 -0.02 -10.11
N SER A 158 13.78 -0.32 -10.81
CA SER A 158 13.25 0.48 -11.93
C SER A 158 11.75 0.64 -11.78
N TRP A 159 11.19 1.70 -12.34
CA TRP A 159 9.77 1.95 -12.29
C TRP A 159 9.24 2.60 -13.56
N SER A 160 7.95 2.45 -13.80
CA SER A 160 7.19 3.16 -14.84
C SER A 160 5.93 3.76 -14.23
N ILE A 161 5.51 4.92 -14.72
CA ILE A 161 4.24 5.55 -14.31
C ILE A 161 3.07 4.67 -14.77
N LEU A 162 2.08 4.48 -13.90
CA LEU A 162 0.82 3.83 -14.24
C LEU A 162 -0.11 4.85 -14.89
N GLU A 163 -0.71 4.46 -16.01
CA GLU A 163 -1.75 5.26 -16.64
C GLU A 163 -2.95 5.38 -15.69
N PRO A 164 -3.59 6.57 -15.61
CA PRO A 164 -4.80 6.72 -14.81
C PRO A 164 -5.89 5.79 -15.36
N PRO A 165 -6.76 5.23 -14.50
CA PRO A 165 -7.86 4.41 -14.95
C PRO A 165 -8.75 5.19 -15.94
N PRO A 166 -9.25 4.56 -17.01
CA PRO A 166 -10.14 5.22 -17.96
C PRO A 166 -11.42 5.71 -17.27
N LYS A 167 -11.99 6.83 -17.74
CA LYS A 167 -13.25 7.37 -17.21
C LYS A 167 -14.38 6.35 -17.37
N GLY A 168 -14.92 5.87 -16.24
CA GLY A 168 -16.13 5.05 -16.17
C GLY A 168 -15.88 3.55 -16.37
N GLY A 169 -16.01 2.79 -15.28
CA GLY A 169 -16.18 1.34 -15.25
C GLY A 169 -17.41 0.99 -14.43
#